data_AF-A0A8C1RBS7-F1
#
_entry.id   AF-A0A8C1RBS7-F1
#
_cell.length_a   1.000
_cell.length_b   1.000
_cell.length_c   1.000
_cell.angle_alpha   90.00
_cell.angle_beta   90.00
_cell.angle_gamma   90.00
#
_symmetry.space_group_name_H-M   'P 1'
#
loop_
_entity.id
_entity.type
_entity.pdbx_description
1 polymer ?
#
loop_
_entity_poly.entity_id
_entity_poly.type
_entity_poly.pdbx_seq_one_letter_code
_entity_poly.pdbx_strand_id
1 'polypeptide(L)'
;MECQWKPDEQGLQQILHLLKESQSPDTSTQRSVQQKLEQLNQYPDFNNYLIFVLTKLKTEDEPTRSLSGLILKNNVKAHYQNFPNGVSDFIKNECLQNIGDSSPLIRATVGDLALSHVSRSLSL
;
A
#
# COMPACT_ATOMS: atom_id res chain seq x y z
N MET A 1 -16.99 -12.86 -11.89
CA MET A 1 -16.29 -13.59 -10.81
C MET A 1 -15.06 -12.78 -10.47
N GLU A 2 -15.18 -11.89 -9.49
CA GLU A 2 -14.06 -11.08 -9.04
C GLU A 2 -13.16 -11.99 -8.21
N CYS A 3 -11.97 -12.32 -8.74
CA CYS A 3 -10.92 -12.96 -7.96
C CYS A 3 -10.49 -11.97 -6.86
N GLN A 4 -11.24 -11.95 -5.77
CA GLN A 4 -10.98 -11.09 -4.62
C GLN A 4 -9.68 -11.60 -4.01
N TRP A 5 -8.59 -10.89 -4.30
CA TRP A 5 -7.30 -11.17 -3.70
C TRP A 5 -7.45 -11.20 -2.18
N LYS A 6 -6.88 -12.23 -1.54
CA LYS A 6 -6.93 -12.41 -0.09
C LYS A 6 -5.51 -12.43 0.47
N PRO A 7 -5.23 -11.66 1.52
CA PRO A 7 -3.94 -11.72 2.18
C PRO A 7 -3.78 -13.07 2.87
N ASP A 8 -2.58 -13.64 2.78
CA ASP A 8 -2.15 -14.71 3.68
C ASP A 8 -1.86 -14.11 5.07
N GLU A 9 -2.22 -14.83 6.13
CA GLU A 9 -2.04 -14.35 7.50
C GLU A 9 -0.56 -14.15 7.85
N GLN A 10 0.33 -15.03 7.39
CA GLN A 10 1.77 -14.90 7.63
C GLN A 10 2.34 -13.73 6.83
N GLY A 11 1.92 -13.60 5.57
CA GLY A 11 2.29 -12.46 4.72
C GLY A 11 1.89 -11.14 5.37
N LEU A 12 0.65 -11.03 5.82
CA LEU A 12 0.14 -9.82 6.47
C LEU A 12 0.94 -9.48 7.74
N GLN A 13 1.25 -10.47 8.58
CA GLN A 13 2.07 -10.26 9.78
C GLN A 13 3.48 -9.74 9.45
N GLN A 14 4.11 -10.26 8.39
CA GLN A 14 5.41 -9.76 7.93
C GLN A 14 5.33 -8.30 7.48
N ILE A 15 4.29 -7.92 6.74
CA ILE A 15 4.07 -6.55 6.27
C ILE A 15 3.86 -5.61 7.46
N LEU A 16 3.03 -6.01 8.42
CA LEU A 16 2.78 -5.22 9.63
C LEU A 16 4.05 -5.04 10.47
N HIS A 17 4.84 -6.10 10.60
CA HIS A 17 6.13 -6.02 11.28
C HIS A 17 7.06 -5.02 10.58
N LEU A 18 7.18 -5.11 9.25
CA LEU A 18 7.97 -4.19 8.44
C LEU A 18 7.51 -2.73 8.56
N LEU A 19 6.20 -2.49 8.55
CA LEU A 19 5.61 -1.17 8.74
C LEU A 19 5.90 -0.61 10.14
N LYS A 20 5.98 -1.46 11.17
CA LYS A 20 6.36 -1.07 12.53
C LYS A 20 7.85 -0.77 12.62
N GLU A 21 8.70 -1.62 12.04
CA GLU A 21 10.15 -1.36 11.92
C GLU A 21 10.44 -0.05 11.16
N SER A 22 9.64 0.28 10.14
CA SER A 22 9.75 1.54 9.37
C SER A 22 9.51 2.79 10.22
N GLN A 23 8.81 2.67 11.35
CA GLN A 23 8.53 3.79 12.25
C GLN A 23 9.65 3.98 13.28
N SER A 24 10.62 3.05 13.35
CA SER A 24 11.77 3.19 14.23
C SER A 24 12.67 4.36 13.77
N PRO A 25 13.17 5.17 14.72
CA PRO A 25 14.12 6.24 14.43
C PRO A 25 15.55 5.73 14.14
N ASP A 26 15.81 4.44 14.37
CA ASP A 26 17.10 3.79 14.14
C ASP A 26 17.46 3.72 12.65
N THR A 27 18.51 4.43 12.25
CA THR A 27 19.03 4.43 10.87
C THR A 27 19.40 3.02 10.37
N SER A 28 19.88 2.14 11.26
CA SER A 28 20.20 0.76 10.92
C SER A 28 18.93 -0.03 10.55
N THR A 29 17.89 0.08 11.38
CA THR A 29 16.59 -0.54 11.13
C THR A 29 15.95 0.00 9.84
N GLN A 30 16.01 1.32 9.62
CA GLN A 30 15.48 1.93 8.40
C GLN A 30 16.17 1.40 7.13
N ARG A 31 17.49 1.21 7.13
CA ARG A 31 18.18 0.58 5.99
C ARG A 31 17.70 -0.85 5.77
N SER A 32 17.61 -1.65 6.83
CA SER A 32 17.15 -3.04 6.71
C SER A 32 15.72 -3.12 6.18
N VAL A 33 14.83 -2.24 6.65
CA VAL A 33 13.46 -2.12 6.16
C VAL A 33 13.43 -1.72 4.68
N GLN A 34 14.24 -0.75 4.27
CA GLN A 34 14.32 -0.31 2.88
C GLN A 34 14.74 -1.46 1.95
N GLN A 35 15.76 -2.23 2.33
CA GLN A 35 16.19 -3.39 1.55
C GLN A 35 15.11 -4.48 1.46
N LYS A 36 14.39 -4.75 2.56
CA LYS A 36 13.24 -5.67 2.54
C LYS A 36 12.11 -5.15 1.63
N LEU A 37 11.80 -3.85 1.71
CA LEU A 37 10.80 -3.20 0.85
C LEU A 37 11.16 -3.35 -0.63
N GLU A 38 12.41 -3.13 -1.00
CA GLU A 38 12.88 -3.28 -2.39
C GLU A 38 12.72 -4.73 -2.89
N GLN A 39 13.06 -5.72 -2.06
CA GLN A 39 12.84 -7.14 -2.40
C GLN A 39 11.35 -7.46 -2.55
N LEU A 40 10.51 -6.97 -1.63
CA LEU A 40 9.07 -7.18 -1.67
C LEU A 40 8.40 -6.48 -2.86
N ASN A 41 8.94 -5.34 -3.30
CA ASN A 41 8.42 -4.59 -4.44
C ASN A 41 8.54 -5.35 -5.78
N GLN A 42 9.36 -6.41 -5.83
CA GLN A 42 9.42 -7.32 -6.99
C GLN A 42 8.15 -8.18 -7.09
N TYR A 43 7.39 -8.34 -6.00
CA TYR A 43 6.18 -9.14 -5.96
C TYR A 43 4.94 -8.26 -6.12
N PRO A 44 4.08 -8.51 -7.13
CA PRO A 44 2.88 -7.72 -7.34
C PRO A 44 1.88 -7.84 -6.17
N ASP A 45 1.87 -8.98 -5.47
CA ASP A 45 1.07 -9.21 -4.27
C ASP A 45 1.39 -8.24 -3.14
N PHE A 46 2.64 -7.76 -3.04
CA PHE A 46 3.03 -6.80 -2.01
C PHE A 46 2.15 -5.54 -2.04
N ASN A 47 1.86 -5.03 -3.23
CA ASN A 47 0.99 -3.87 -3.39
C ASN A 47 -0.45 -4.15 -2.96
N ASN A 48 -0.94 -5.38 -3.16
CA ASN A 48 -2.25 -5.81 -2.67
C ASN A 48 -2.30 -5.87 -1.14
N TYR A 49 -1.22 -6.31 -0.47
CA TYR A 49 -1.13 -6.24 0.99
C TYR A 49 -1.18 -4.78 1.48
N LEU A 50 -0.45 -3.87 0.84
CA LEU A 50 -0.40 -2.47 1.27
C LEU A 50 -1.76 -1.78 1.18
N ILE A 51 -2.49 -1.99 0.07
CA ILE A 51 -3.84 -1.43 -0.09
C ILE A 51 -4.80 -2.08 0.90
N PHE A 52 -4.71 -3.39 1.13
CA PHE A 52 -5.55 -4.09 2.10
C PHE A 52 -5.35 -3.55 3.53
N VAL A 53 -4.10 -3.31 3.94
CA VAL A 53 -3.79 -2.68 5.24
C VAL A 53 -4.39 -1.27 5.31
N LEU A 54 -4.28 -0.49 4.23
CA LEU A 54 -4.82 0.87 4.18
C LEU A 54 -6.35 0.88 4.29
N THR A 55 -7.06 -0.02 3.59
CA THR A 55 -8.52 0.07 3.41
C THR A 55 -9.33 -0.88 4.29
N LYS A 56 -8.93 -2.15 4.38
CA LYS A 56 -9.70 -3.19 5.09
C LYS A 56 -9.27 -3.35 6.54
N LEU A 57 -8.00 -3.13 6.85
CA LEU A 57 -7.43 -3.40 8.17
C LEU A 57 -7.68 -2.27 9.18
N LYS A 58 -8.95 -1.99 9.47
CA LYS A 58 -9.38 -0.92 10.39
C LYS A 58 -8.99 -1.14 11.85
N THR A 59 -8.49 -2.33 12.19
CA THR A 59 -8.03 -2.69 13.54
C THR A 59 -6.63 -2.15 13.86
N GLU A 60 -5.81 -1.85 12.85
CA GLU A 60 -4.49 -1.24 13.07
C GLU A 60 -4.58 0.28 13.18
N ASP A 61 -3.60 0.85 13.85
CA ASP A 61 -3.46 2.29 14.05
C ASP A 61 -3.40 3.07 12.74
N GLU A 62 -4.05 4.23 12.74
CA GLU A 62 -4.05 5.20 11.65
C GLU A 62 -2.64 5.50 11.07
N PRO A 63 -1.58 5.73 11.86
CA PRO A 63 -0.22 5.90 11.34
C PRO A 63 0.29 4.71 10.53
N THR A 64 0.09 3.48 11.01
CA THR A 64 0.54 2.26 10.32
C THR A 64 -0.20 2.08 8.98
N ARG A 65 -1.52 2.33 8.97
CA ARG A 65 -2.35 2.30 7.76
C ARG A 65 -1.94 3.40 6.77
N SER A 66 -1.73 4.63 7.26
CA SER A 66 -1.30 5.74 6.41
C SER A 66 0.08 5.48 5.79
N LEU A 67 0.99 4.90 6.58
CA LEU A 67 2.33 4.51 6.10
C LEU A 67 2.26 3.47 4.97
N SER A 68 1.36 2.48 5.07
CA SER A 68 1.18 1.50 3.99
C SER A 68 0.72 2.17 2.69
N GLY A 69 -0.18 3.14 2.77
CA GLY A 69 -0.61 3.94 1.63
C GLY A 69 0.49 4.82 1.04
N LEU A 70 1.37 5.39 1.87
CA LEU A 70 2.52 6.18 1.41
C LEU A 70 3.56 5.32 0.67
N ILE A 71 3.85 4.13 1.18
CA ILE A 71 4.74 3.16 0.52
C ILE A 71 4.13 2.73 -0.81
N LEU A 72 2.84 2.38 -0.83
CA LEU A 72 2.13 2.01 -2.04
C LEU A 72 2.17 3.13 -3.09
N LYS A 73 1.97 4.39 -2.67
CA LYS A 73 2.10 5.54 -3.56
C LYS A 73 3.49 5.64 -4.18
N ASN A 74 4.54 5.45 -3.37
CA ASN A 74 5.92 5.45 -3.88
C ASN A 74 6.13 4.32 -4.91
N ASN A 75 5.60 3.13 -4.64
CA ASN A 75 5.68 2.00 -5.56
C ASN A 75 4.92 2.29 -6.86
N VAL A 76 3.71 2.83 -6.79
CA VAL A 76 2.93 3.27 -7.96
C VAL A 76 3.74 4.31 -8.74
N LYS A 77 4.35 5.30 -8.09
CA LYS A 77 5.13 6.33 -8.78
C LYS A 77 6.36 5.76 -9.52
N ALA A 78 7.10 4.88 -8.86
CA ALA A 78 8.35 4.31 -9.36
C ALA A 78 8.13 3.15 -10.36
N HIS A 79 7.13 2.30 -10.13
CA HIS A 79 6.97 1.00 -10.81
C HIS A 79 5.60 0.81 -11.49
N TYR A 80 4.81 1.88 -11.69
CA TYR A 80 3.47 1.80 -12.32
C TYR A 80 3.37 0.87 -13.53
N GLN A 81 4.35 0.95 -14.45
CA GLN A 81 4.36 0.20 -15.71
C GLN A 81 4.54 -1.32 -15.51
N ASN A 82 5.08 -1.74 -14.37
CA ASN A 82 5.29 -3.15 -14.04
C ASN A 82 4.08 -3.77 -13.32
N PHE A 83 3.05 -2.97 -13.00
CA PHE A 83 1.91 -3.47 -12.26
C PHE A 83 1.03 -4.32 -13.18
N PRO A 84 0.64 -5.54 -12.77
CA PRO A 84 -0.35 -6.31 -13.49
C PRO A 84 -1.68 -5.55 -13.51
N ASN A 85 -2.40 -5.61 -14.63
CA ASN A 85 -3.71 -4.94 -14.77
C ASN A 85 -4.68 -5.26 -13.62
N GLY A 86 -4.66 -6.50 -13.09
CA GLY A 86 -5.50 -6.89 -11.96
C GLY A 86 -5.16 -6.18 -10.64
N VAL A 87 -3.89 -5.86 -10.39
CA VAL A 87 -3.45 -5.14 -9.18
C VAL A 87 -3.84 -3.66 -9.27
N SER A 88 -3.64 -3.03 -10.43
CA SER A 88 -4.05 -1.64 -10.66
C SER A 88 -5.55 -1.45 -10.54
N ASP A 89 -6.35 -2.37 -11.08
CA ASP A 89 -7.82 -2.32 -10.96
C ASP A 89 -8.26 -2.50 -9.50
N PHE A 90 -7.64 -3.44 -8.77
CA PHE A 90 -7.89 -3.65 -7.35
C PHE A 90 -7.58 -2.41 -6.51
N ILE A 91 -6.41 -1.79 -6.72
CA ILE A 91 -6.03 -0.55 -6.03
C ILE A 91 -7.02 0.58 -6.33
N LYS A 92 -7.42 0.76 -7.60
CA LYS A 92 -8.42 1.76 -7.98
C LYS A 92 -9.76 1.53 -7.26
N ASN A 93 -10.27 0.29 -7.30
CA ASN A 93 -11.55 -0.05 -6.69
C ASN A 93 -11.51 0.17 -5.17
N GLU A 94 -10.45 -0.29 -4.51
CA GLU A 94 -10.28 -0.11 -3.06
C GLU A 94 -10.14 1.38 -2.69
N CYS A 95 -9.42 2.18 -3.48
CA CYS A 95 -9.36 3.64 -3.27
C CYS A 95 -10.75 4.30 -3.40
N LEU A 96 -11.51 3.94 -4.43
CA LEU A 96 -12.86 4.47 -4.65
C LEU A 96 -13.83 4.09 -3.52
N GLN A 97 -13.73 2.86 -3.01
CA GLN A 97 -14.56 2.39 -1.90
C GLN A 97 -14.22 3.07 -0.56
N ASN A 98 -12.97 3.51 -0.37
CA ASN A 98 -12.48 4.02 0.91
C ASN A 98 -12.20 5.53 0.93
N ILE A 99 -12.56 6.26 -0.13
CA ILE A 99 -12.45 7.72 -0.16
C ILE A 99 -13.34 8.43 0.88
N GLY A 100 -14.34 7.71 1.40
CA GLY A 100 -15.24 8.14 2.46
C GLY A 100 -14.92 7.57 3.85
N ASP A 101 -13.70 7.13 4.13
CA ASP A 101 -13.32 6.58 5.45
C ASP A 101 -13.57 7.59 6.59
N SER A 102 -13.89 7.12 7.79
CA SER A 102 -14.16 8.01 8.93
C SER A 102 -12.92 8.79 9.38
N SER A 103 -11.72 8.27 9.14
CA SER A 103 -10.46 8.93 9.48
C SER A 103 -10.07 9.97 8.41
N PRO A 104 -9.84 11.24 8.80
CA PRO A 104 -9.36 12.26 7.88
C PRO A 104 -7.95 11.94 7.33
N LEU A 105 -7.10 11.27 8.10
CA LEU A 105 -5.76 10.89 7.68
C LEU A 105 -5.83 9.83 6.58
N ILE A 106 -6.61 8.77 6.79
CA ILE A 106 -6.77 7.70 5.79
C ILE A 106 -7.43 8.24 4.52
N ARG A 107 -8.45 9.08 4.65
CA ARG A 107 -9.06 9.77 3.51
C ARG A 107 -8.06 10.57 2.69
N ALA A 108 -7.18 11.32 3.35
CA ALA A 108 -6.14 12.10 2.67
C ALA A 108 -5.17 11.17 1.93
N THR A 109 -4.69 10.11 2.59
CA THR A 109 -3.75 9.14 2.00
C THR A 109 -4.37 8.38 0.82
N VAL A 110 -5.61 7.92 0.93
CA VAL A 110 -6.35 7.27 -0.16
C VAL A 110 -6.56 8.23 -1.33
N GLY A 111 -6.94 9.48 -1.06
CA GLY A 111 -7.11 10.51 -2.09
C GLY A 111 -5.80 10.81 -2.83
N ASP A 112 -4.70 10.97 -2.10
CA ASP A 112 -3.37 11.23 -2.67
C ASP A 112 -2.86 10.04 -3.50
N LEU A 113 -3.10 8.81 -3.03
CA LEU A 113 -2.78 7.58 -3.76
C LEU A 113 -3.60 7.47 -5.06
N ALA A 114 -4.92 7.70 -4.98
CA ALA A 114 -5.81 7.67 -6.15
C ALA A 114 -5.39 8.72 -7.19
N LEU A 115 -5.08 9.95 -6.75
CA LEU A 115 -4.58 11.02 -7.59
C LEU A 115 -3.25 10.63 -8.27
N SER A 116 -2.31 10.07 -7.51
CA SER A 116 -1.04 9.57 -8.04
C SER A 116 -1.24 8.50 -9.10
N HIS A 117 -2.16 7.55 -8.86
CA HIS A 117 -2.49 6.49 -9.82
C HIS A 117 -3.11 7.05 -11.10
N VAL A 118 -4.06 8.00 -11.00
CA VAL A 118 -4.69 8.65 -12.17
C VAL A 118 -3.68 9.48 -12.95
N SER A 119 -2.87 10.30 -12.26
CA SER A 119 -1.84 11.13 -12.88
C SER A 119 -0.86 10.30 -13.70
N ARG A 120 -0.44 9.14 -13.18
CA ARG A 120 0.46 8.23 -13.90
C ARG A 120 -0.23 7.50 -15.05
N SER A 121 -1.50 7.16 -14.90
CA SER A 121 -2.32 6.58 -15.97
C SER A 121 -2.54 7.53 -17.15
N LEU A 122 -2.53 8.86 -16.93
CA LEU A 122 -2.72 9.88 -17.96
C LEU A 122 -1.41 10.28 -18.65
N SER A 123 -0.26 9.97 -18.02
CA SER A 123 1.09 10.31 -18.51
C SER A 123 1.69 9.23 -19.42
N LEU A 124 0.93 8.17 -19.73
CA LEU A 124 1.27 7.04 -20.59
C LEU A 124 0.27 6.97 -21.75
#